data_AF-A0A3P6UAV7-F1
#
_entry.id   AF-A0A3P6UAV7-F1
#
_cell.length_a   1.000
_cell.length_b   1.000
_cell.length_c   1.000
_cell.angle_alpha   90.00
_cell.angle_beta   90.00
_cell.angle_gamma   90.00
#
_symmetry.space_group_name_H-M   'P 1'
#
loop_
_entity.id
_entity.type
_entity.pdbx_description
1 polymer ?
#
loop_
_entity_poly.entity_id
_entity_poly.type
_entity_poly.pdbx_seq_one_letter_code
_entity_poly.pdbx_strand_id
1 'polypeptide(L)' 'MAEVHIIGEIESASGFPEQRLFCRWELRFGGGWRVIQGVSKGQTQTDLSEYGDLASFSHPLDIHLITKTIQGSLTLP' A
#
# COMPACT_ATOMS: atom_id res chain seq x y z
N MET A 1 -22.66 -9.57 1.92
CA MET A 1 -21.84 -8.36 1.78
C MET A 1 -20.65 -8.55 2.68
N ALA A 2 -19.44 -8.33 2.17
CA ALA A 2 -18.21 -8.48 2.93
C ALA A 2 -17.39 -7.20 2.83
N GLU A 3 -16.69 -6.88 3.91
CA GLU A 3 -15.85 -5.69 4.06
C GLU A 3 -14.45 -6.11 4.51
N VAL A 4 -13.45 -5.32 4.11
CA VAL A 4 -12.05 -5.50 4.50
C VAL A 4 -11.48 -4.13 4.81
N HIS A 5 -10.87 -4.02 5.99
CA HIS A 5 -10.09 -2.86 6.41
C HIS A 5 -8.61 -3.22 6.35
N ILE A 6 -7.84 -2.45 5.60
CA ILE A 6 -6.39 -2.57 5.50
C ILE A 6 -5.81 -1.38 6.24
N ILE A 7 -5.25 -1.63 7.42
CA ILE A 7 -4.68 -0.61 8.29
C ILE A 7 -3.22 -0.99 8.57
N GLY A 8 -2.31 -0.04 8.37
CA GLY A 8 -0.88 -0.24 8.60
C GLY A 8 -0.07 0.93 8.07
N GLU A 9 1.17 0.66 7.70
CA GLU A 9 2.06 1.67 7.14
C GLU A 9 3.09 1.08 6.18
N ILE A 10 3.61 1.92 5.29
CA ILE A 10 4.87 1.64 4.60
C ILE A 10 5.96 2.15 5.54
N GLU A 11 6.62 1.24 6.24
CA GLU A 11 7.59 1.58 7.29
C GLU A 11 8.85 2.23 6.73
N SER A 12 9.58 1.51 5.87
CA SER A 12 10.89 1.94 5.38
C SER A 12 11.29 1.27 4.06
N ALA A 13 12.42 1.71 3.49
CA ALA A 13 13.12 1.05 2.40
C ALA A 13 14.63 1.04 2.66
N SER A 14 15.34 0.01 2.18
CA SER A 14 16.79 -0.14 2.36
C SER A 14 17.45 -0.75 1.12
N GLY A 15 18.78 -0.65 1.02
CA GLY A 15 19.56 -1.22 -0.08
C GLY A 15 19.51 -0.38 -1.36
N PHE A 16 19.28 0.93 -1.23
CA PHE A 16 19.27 1.88 -2.34
C PHE A 16 20.52 2.75 -2.29
N PRO A 17 21.15 3.04 -3.44
CA PRO A 17 22.36 3.87 -3.47
C PRO A 17 22.10 5.34 -3.14
N GLU A 18 20.85 5.79 -3.26
CA GLU A 18 20.41 7.17 -3.04
C GLU A 18 19.81 7.34 -1.65
N GLN A 19 20.06 8.48 -1.02
CA GLN A 19 19.54 8.81 0.32
C GLN A 19 18.21 9.59 0.27
N ARG A 20 17.82 10.07 -0.92
CA ARG A 20 16.58 10.82 -1.14
C ARG A 20 15.54 9.92 -1.79
N LEU A 21 14.75 9.24 -0.98
CA LEU A 21 13.83 8.20 -1.45
C LEU A 21 12.39 8.53 -1.13
N PHE A 22 11.49 8.07 -1.99
CA PHE A 22 10.06 7.97 -1.73
C PHE A 22 9.54 6.68 -2.36
N CYS A 23 8.49 6.10 -1.79
CA CYS A 23 7.87 4.90 -2.32
C CYS A 23 6.56 5.25 -3.03
N ARG A 24 6.41 4.85 -4.29
CA ARG A 24 5.12 4.85 -5.00
C ARG A 24 4.47 3.49 -4.85
N TRP A 25 3.19 3.48 -4.53
CA TRP A 25 2.48 2.24 -4.24
C TRP A 25 1.10 2.22 -4.90
N GLU A 26 0.62 1.00 -5.13
CA GLU A 26 -0.71 0.70 -5.66
C GLU A 26 -1.18 -0.63 -5.07
N LEU A 27 -2.37 -0.63 -4.46
CA LEU A 27 -3.07 -1.80 -3.98
C LEU A 27 -3.83 -2.45 -5.14
N ARG A 28 -3.50 -3.72 -5.42
CA ARG A 28 -4.21 -4.54 -6.43
C ARG A 28 -5.19 -5.49 -5.75
N PHE A 29 -6.43 -5.50 -6.25
CA PHE A 29 -7.51 -6.36 -5.77
C PHE A 29 -8.38 -6.83 -6.94
N GLY A 30 -9.10 -7.93 -6.74
CA GLY A 30 -9.99 -8.49 -7.76
C GLY A 30 -11.18 -7.58 -8.09
N GLY A 31 -11.72 -7.69 -9.30
CA GLY A 31 -12.76 -6.77 -9.83
C GLY A 31 -14.08 -6.71 -9.05
N GLY A 32 -14.35 -7.70 -8.17
CA GLY A 32 -15.50 -7.67 -7.26
C GLY A 32 -15.35 -6.74 -6.06
N TRP A 33 -14.15 -6.22 -5.80
CA TRP A 33 -13.88 -5.32 -4.68
C TRP A 33 -13.88 -3.86 -5.12
N ARG A 34 -14.34 -2.99 -4.23
CA ARG A 34 -14.35 -1.54 -4.44
C ARG A 34 -13.86 -0.82 -3.19
N VAL A 35 -12.99 0.16 -3.38
CA VAL A 35 -12.59 1.11 -2.34
C VAL A 35 -13.75 2.05 -2.05
N ILE A 36 -14.16 2.13 -0.79
CA ILE A 36 -15.19 3.07 -0.33
C ILE A 36 -14.63 4.16 0.59
N GLN A 37 -13.49 3.92 1.24
CA GLN A 37 -12.72 4.94 1.97
C GLN A 37 -11.22 4.69 1.82
N GLY A 38 -10.42 5.75 1.95
CA GLY A 38 -8.98 5.70 1.72
C GLY A 38 -8.61 5.82 0.24
N VAL A 39 -7.33 5.53 -0.07
CA VAL A 39 -6.80 5.55 -1.43
C VAL A 39 -6.17 4.21 -1.77
N SER A 40 -6.31 3.75 -3.02
CA SER A 40 -5.67 2.51 -3.48
C SER A 40 -4.33 2.73 -4.15
N LYS A 41 -3.87 3.97 -4.32
CA LYS A 41 -2.56 4.27 -4.89
C LYS A 41 -2.08 5.62 -4.40
N GLY A 42 -0.78 5.78 -4.34
CA GLY A 42 -0.19 7.02 -3.87
C GLY A 42 1.33 6.99 -3.87
N GLN A 43 1.88 7.90 -3.07
CA GLN A 43 3.30 7.95 -2.78
C GLN A 43 3.50 8.37 -1.33
N THR A 44 4.60 7.92 -0.73
CA THR A 44 5.05 8.39 0.58
C THR A 44 5.60 9.81 0.48
N GLN A 45 5.87 10.43 1.62
CA GLN A 45 6.80 11.55 1.68
C GLN A 45 8.19 11.13 1.20
N THR A 46 8.98 12.11 0.77
CA THR A 46 10.40 11.90 0.50
C THR A 46 11.16 11.93 1.80
N ASP A 47 11.85 10.83 2.11
CA ASP A 47 12.84 10.79 3.16
C ASP A 47 14.20 11.28 2.63
N LEU A 48 14.98 11.91 3.50
CA LEU A 48 16.36 12.32 3.24
C LEU A 48 17.23 11.83 4.40
N SER A 49 17.58 10.56 4.35
CA SER A 49 18.36 9.94 5.42
C SER A 49 19.81 10.44 5.37
N GLU A 50 20.22 11.21 6.38
CA GLU A 50 21.60 11.71 6.49
C GLU A 50 22.58 10.61 6.97
N TYR A 51 22.07 9.55 7.61
CA TYR A 51 22.86 8.49 8.22
C TYR A 51 22.20 7.12 8.07
N GLY A 52 22.87 6.22 7.35
CA GLY A 52 22.45 4.82 7.21
C GLY A 52 21.83 4.51 5.84
N ASP A 53 21.67 3.21 5.58
CA ASP A 53 21.08 2.65 4.36
C ASP A 53 19.57 2.37 4.54
N LEU A 54 18.90 3.19 5.35
CA LEU A 54 17.48 3.05 5.66
C LEU A 54 16.78 4.38 5.44
N ALA A 55 15.80 4.38 4.53
CA ALA A 55 14.85 5.46 4.35
C ALA A 55 13.59 5.18 5.15
N SER A 56 13.25 6.05 6.10
CA SER A 56 12.09 5.88 6.98
C SER A 56 10.90 6.68 6.47
N PHE A 57 9.79 6.00 6.16
CA PHE A 57 8.58 6.65 5.66
C PHE A 57 7.48 6.69 6.72
N SER A 58 7.23 5.62 7.49
CA SER A 58 6.09 5.55 8.42
C SER A 58 4.79 6.07 7.79
N HIS A 59 4.57 5.75 6.50
CA HIS A 59 3.49 6.34 5.71
C HIS A 59 2.19 5.58 5.97
N PRO A 60 1.17 6.20 6.57
CA PRO A 60 -0.02 5.49 7.02
C PRO A 60 -0.86 4.99 5.84
N LEU A 61 -1.37 3.78 5.98
CA LEU A 61 -2.33 3.15 5.08
C LEU A 61 -3.60 2.85 5.88
N ASP A 62 -4.72 3.40 5.41
CA ASP A 62 -6.06 3.06 5.89
C ASP A 62 -7.00 3.00 4.68
N ILE A 63 -7.42 1.79 4.33
CA ILE A 63 -8.20 1.51 3.12
C ILE A 63 -9.37 0.61 3.49
N HIS A 64 -10.57 1.04 3.12
CA HIS A 64 -11.79 0.27 3.33
C HIS A 64 -12.32 -0.23 1.99
N LEU A 65 -12.33 -1.55 1.84
CA LEU A 65 -12.88 -2.26 0.69
C LEU A 65 -14.23 -2.90 1.03
N ILE A 66 -15.14 -2.88 0.07
CA ILE A 66 -16.42 -3.60 0.13
C ILE A 66 -16.57 -4.49 -1.10
N THR A 67 -17.24 -5.62 -0.92
CA THR A 67 -17.78 -6.41 -2.03
C THR A 67 -19.23 -6.82 -1.80
N LYS A 68 -19.98 -6.86 -2.90
CA LYS A 68 -21.36 -7.37 -2.95
C LYS A 68 -21.40 -8.88 -3.20
N THR A 69 -20.33 -9.49 -3.69
CA THR A 69 -20.25 -10.89 -4.07
C THR A 69 -18.91 -11.49 -3.65
N ILE A 70 -18.92 -12.66 -2.99
CA ILE A 70 -17.69 -13.43 -2.81
C ILE A 70 -17.39 -14.09 -4.16
N GLN A 71 -16.52 -13.46 -4.94
CA GLN A 71 -15.94 -14.07 -6.14
C GLN A 71 -14.69 -14.84 -5.69
N GLY A 72 -14.73 -16.17 -5.81
CA GLY A 72 -13.54 -17.00 -5.63
C GLY A 72 -12.45 -16.56 -6.62
N SER A 73 -11.19 -16.60 -6.20
CA SER A 73 -10.08 -16.37 -7.12
C SER A 73 -10.01 -17.55 -8.11
N LEU A 74 -10.31 -17.30 -9.38
CA LEU A 74 -9.85 -18.17 -10.47
C LEU A 74 -8.33 -17.97 -10.58
N THR A 75 -7.57 -18.69 -9.76
CA THR A 75 -6.18 -19.00 -10.09
C THR A 75 -6.25 -20.00 -11.25
N LEU A 76 -6.11 -19.52 -12.48
CA LEU A 76 -5.85 -20.41 -13.62
C LEU A 76 -4.51 -21.14 -13.35
N PRO A 77 -4.43 -22.45 -13.66
CA PRO A 77 -3.22 -23.26 -13.47
C PRO A 77 -2.06 -22.79 -14.34
#